data_AF-A0A3Q4M5D4-F1
#
_entry.id   AF-A0A3Q4M5D4-F1
#
_cell.length_a   1.000
_cell.length_b   1.000
_cell.length_c   1.000
_cell.angle_alpha   90.00
_cell.angle_beta   90.00
_cell.angle_gamma   90.00
#
_symmetry.space_group_name_H-M   'P 1'
#
loop_
_entity.id
_entity.type
_entity.pdbx_description
1 polymer ?
#
loop_
_entity_poly.entity_id
_entity_poly.type
_entity_poly.pdbx_seq_one_letter_code
_entity_poly.pdbx_strand_id
1 'polypeptide(L)'
;MDGEERVQSAAAFKSYMLKNSTKSNLNLYDHLTRLLMKLMDEQPQNAVDVIEDMSSDVKRGLLEEMQSTLQDLPETTADVELAEQQRLLFTRPKDVDHEEELVETPLPNVSELSFYLEQAGVGLGREEMQRIFLALKQLVESQLLSQCRLWGKILGTENSYIIAEAVVEGDDHSIDEPAEEEEREVDTQENEIDQLPQSTYKPPLVVPKEATGSGANKFVYYVCNEPGLPWVKLPSVSPAQITAARQIRKIFTGKLDASIVSYPPFPGNEANYLRAQIARISAGTQVSPQGFYQVLEEEGDEEDEVSQSNYEPNPDFEGIPAAEMAESLSNWVHHVQHILLQGRCTWVNLAVKPGEESNEEGEADEKEEEPDEPEPEVGPPMFTPISQDVEMFNTPPWSLSLSSTLTSQHAVAVLRSNLWPGAYAYACGKKFDNIYIGWGLKYTGGGYTPPVFPLPQKEYPSVPEITEALDPSLEEEQTLKETLEEQQAVREEMEAAEEEEEEDD
;
A
#
# COMPACT_ATOMS: atom_id res chain seq x y z
N MET A 1 31.99 -12.02 -76.49
CA MET A 1 31.08 -11.41 -75.50
C MET A 1 30.68 -12.46 -74.46
N ASP A 2 30.01 -13.56 -74.82
CA ASP A 2 29.64 -14.66 -73.89
C ASP A 2 30.67 -15.11 -72.83
N GLY A 3 31.98 -15.09 -73.14
CA GLY A 3 33.00 -15.54 -72.21
C GLY A 3 33.16 -14.63 -70.98
N GLU A 4 33.22 -13.32 -71.18
CA GLU A 4 33.47 -12.36 -70.09
C GLU A 4 32.25 -12.16 -69.21
N GLU A 5 31.04 -12.13 -69.79
CA GLU A 5 29.79 -12.05 -69.05
C GLU A 5 29.58 -13.29 -68.15
N ARG A 6 29.94 -14.49 -68.61
CA ARG A 6 29.89 -15.71 -67.79
C ARG A 6 30.89 -15.67 -66.63
N VAL A 7 32.10 -15.14 -66.84
CA VAL A 7 33.09 -14.98 -65.77
C VAL A 7 32.64 -13.94 -64.74
N GLN A 8 32.07 -12.81 -65.18
CA GLN A 8 31.52 -11.80 -64.28
C GLN A 8 30.31 -12.33 -63.50
N SER A 9 29.42 -13.08 -64.14
CA SER A 9 28.28 -13.74 -63.49
C SER A 9 28.73 -14.78 -62.44
N ALA A 10 29.74 -15.59 -62.75
CA ALA A 10 30.32 -16.54 -61.80
C ALA A 10 31.02 -15.84 -60.61
N ALA A 11 31.71 -14.73 -60.85
CA ALA A 11 32.31 -13.91 -59.79
C ALA A 11 31.23 -13.30 -58.88
N ALA A 12 30.17 -12.73 -59.45
CA ALA A 12 29.04 -12.18 -58.69
C ALA A 12 28.34 -13.26 -57.84
N PHE A 13 28.15 -14.46 -58.39
CA PHE A 13 27.57 -15.59 -57.64
C PHE A 13 28.48 -16.06 -56.50
N LYS A 14 29.80 -16.15 -56.71
CA LYS A 14 30.77 -16.45 -55.64
C LYS A 14 30.72 -15.40 -54.53
N SER A 15 30.69 -14.11 -54.87
CA SER A 15 30.54 -13.02 -53.90
C SER A 15 29.21 -13.06 -53.14
N TYR A 16 28.14 -13.62 -53.73
CA TYR A 16 26.88 -13.88 -53.03
C TYR A 16 27.01 -15.04 -52.03
N MET A 17 27.62 -16.17 -52.43
CA MET A 17 27.79 -17.35 -51.56
C MET A 17 28.73 -17.10 -50.37
N LEU A 18 29.64 -16.13 -50.48
CA LEU A 18 30.56 -15.72 -49.41
C LEU A 18 29.93 -14.76 -48.39
N LYS A 19 28.66 -14.36 -48.54
CA LYS A 19 27.96 -13.56 -47.53
C LYS A 19 27.60 -14.43 -46.32
N ASN A 20 27.88 -13.93 -45.12
CA ASN A 20 27.49 -14.60 -43.88
C ASN A 20 25.98 -14.50 -43.64
N SER A 21 25.40 -15.57 -43.11
CA SER A 21 24.03 -15.62 -42.60
C SER A 21 23.88 -14.77 -41.33
N THR A 22 22.84 -13.94 -41.25
CA THR A 22 22.55 -13.14 -40.04
C THR A 22 22.16 -13.97 -38.81
N LYS A 23 21.77 -15.25 -38.99
CA LYS A 23 21.33 -16.13 -37.89
C LYS A 23 22.40 -17.10 -37.40
N SER A 24 23.30 -17.55 -38.29
CA SER A 24 24.31 -18.56 -37.99
C SER A 24 25.75 -18.07 -38.17
N ASN A 25 25.95 -16.86 -38.71
CA ASN A 25 27.24 -16.29 -39.09
C ASN A 25 28.11 -17.14 -40.05
N LEU A 26 27.59 -18.27 -40.53
CA LEU A 26 28.20 -19.11 -41.55
C LEU A 26 27.90 -18.56 -42.95
N ASN A 27 28.86 -18.70 -43.87
CA ASN A 27 28.65 -18.47 -45.30
C ASN A 27 28.35 -19.80 -46.04
N LEU A 28 27.73 -19.70 -47.22
CA LEU A 28 27.30 -20.88 -48.00
C LEU A 28 28.48 -21.54 -48.74
N TYR A 29 29.48 -20.74 -49.13
CA TYR A 29 30.64 -21.20 -49.88
C TYR A 29 31.51 -22.18 -49.06
N ASP A 30 31.85 -21.82 -47.83
CA ASP A 30 32.67 -22.65 -46.94
C ASP A 30 31.88 -23.88 -46.46
N HIS A 31 30.57 -23.75 -46.19
CA HIS A 31 29.73 -24.89 -45.83
C HIS A 31 29.71 -25.96 -46.93
N LEU A 32 29.48 -25.56 -48.19
CA LEU A 32 29.51 -26.49 -49.31
C LEU A 32 30.92 -27.03 -49.60
N THR A 33 31.96 -26.23 -49.38
CA THR A 33 33.35 -26.69 -49.53
C THR A 33 33.68 -27.77 -48.49
N ARG A 34 33.33 -27.56 -47.22
CA ARG A 34 33.50 -28.55 -46.13
C ARG A 34 32.66 -29.81 -46.35
N LEU A 35 31.43 -29.65 -46.83
CA LEU A 35 30.56 -30.78 -47.20
C LEU A 35 31.17 -31.63 -48.31
N LEU A 36 31.70 -31.01 -49.37
CA LEU A 36 32.35 -31.70 -50.48
C LEU A 36 33.66 -32.36 -50.07
N MET A 37 34.43 -31.76 -49.15
CA MET A 37 35.59 -32.41 -48.53
C MET A 37 35.18 -33.67 -47.75
N LYS A 38 34.22 -33.55 -46.82
CA LYS A 38 33.70 -34.71 -46.05
C LYS A 38 33.19 -35.83 -46.96
N LEU A 39 32.49 -35.47 -48.04
CA LEU A 39 31.99 -36.43 -49.05
C LEU A 39 33.12 -37.14 -49.81
N MET A 40 34.21 -36.43 -50.12
CA MET A 40 35.39 -36.97 -50.80
C MET A 40 36.21 -37.89 -49.89
N ASP A 41 36.24 -37.61 -48.59
CA ASP A 41 36.96 -38.37 -47.57
C ASP A 41 36.20 -39.65 -47.15
N GLU A 42 34.87 -39.58 -46.96
CA GLU A 42 34.06 -40.72 -46.46
C GLU A 42 33.53 -41.65 -47.57
N GLN A 43 33.45 -41.17 -48.82
CA GLN A 43 33.03 -41.93 -50.03
C GLN A 43 31.82 -42.89 -49.84
N PRO A 44 30.66 -42.39 -49.35
CA PRO A 44 29.46 -43.21 -49.18
C PRO A 44 28.93 -43.77 -50.51
N GLN A 45 28.46 -45.02 -50.50
CA GLN A 45 27.95 -45.71 -51.69
C GLN A 45 26.74 -44.99 -52.34
N ASN A 46 25.86 -44.42 -51.53
CA ASN A 46 24.71 -43.63 -51.97
C ASN A 46 24.91 -42.14 -51.63
N ALA A 47 25.93 -41.52 -52.22
CA ALA A 47 26.32 -40.14 -51.92
C ALA A 47 25.20 -39.09 -52.05
N VAL A 48 24.19 -39.31 -52.90
CA VAL A 48 23.04 -38.38 -53.06
C VAL A 48 22.04 -38.48 -51.91
N ASP A 49 21.83 -39.68 -51.36
CA ASP A 49 20.85 -39.89 -50.28
C ASP A 49 21.39 -39.40 -48.93
N VAL A 50 22.71 -39.48 -48.73
CA VAL A 50 23.39 -39.21 -47.45
C VAL A 50 23.88 -37.74 -47.34
N ILE A 51 23.82 -36.96 -48.42
CA ILE A 51 24.37 -35.58 -48.46
C ILE A 51 23.67 -34.61 -47.50
N GLU A 52 22.38 -34.82 -47.21
CA GLU A 52 21.62 -33.98 -46.27
C GLU A 52 22.07 -34.23 -44.82
N ASP A 53 22.21 -35.49 -44.43
CA ASP A 53 22.73 -35.88 -43.12
C ASP A 53 24.16 -35.38 -42.91
N MET A 54 25.03 -35.53 -43.92
CA MET A 54 26.40 -34.99 -43.87
C MET A 54 26.43 -33.46 -43.76
N SER A 55 25.48 -32.77 -44.38
CA SER A 55 25.30 -31.31 -44.28
C SER A 55 24.80 -30.89 -42.90
N SER A 56 24.00 -31.72 -42.24
CA SER A 56 23.60 -31.56 -40.83
C SER A 56 24.80 -31.73 -39.89
N ASP A 57 25.58 -32.80 -40.05
CA ASP A 57 26.75 -33.09 -39.23
C ASP A 57 27.84 -32.01 -39.33
N VAL A 58 28.12 -31.48 -40.53
CA VAL A 58 29.10 -30.40 -40.71
C VAL A 58 28.68 -29.13 -39.96
N LYS A 59 27.37 -28.84 -39.88
CA LYS A 59 26.86 -27.72 -39.06
C LYS A 59 26.94 -28.01 -37.57
N ARG A 60 26.70 -29.25 -37.15
CA ARG A 60 26.78 -29.67 -35.74
C ARG A 60 28.21 -29.61 -35.20
N GLY A 61 29.19 -30.15 -35.91
CA GLY A 61 30.59 -30.12 -35.48
C GLY A 61 31.13 -28.69 -35.29
N LEU A 62 30.68 -27.75 -36.14
CA LEU A 62 30.99 -26.32 -36.00
C LEU A 62 30.35 -25.66 -34.77
N LEU A 63 29.22 -26.19 -34.29
CA LEU A 63 28.55 -25.73 -33.07
C LEU A 63 29.23 -26.32 -31.82
N GLU A 64 29.73 -27.55 -31.91
CA GLU A 64 30.50 -28.22 -30.85
C GLU A 64 31.85 -27.50 -30.59
N GLU A 65 32.52 -26.98 -31.63
CA GLU A 65 33.71 -26.10 -31.46
C GLU A 65 33.41 -24.76 -30.76
N MET A 66 32.15 -24.29 -30.75
CA MET A 66 31.74 -23.09 -30.01
C MET A 66 31.43 -23.37 -28.53
N GLN A 67 31.38 -24.63 -28.09
CA GLN A 67 31.25 -24.98 -26.68
C GLN A 67 32.61 -24.87 -25.97
N SER A 68 32.99 -23.62 -25.69
CA SER A 68 34.18 -23.28 -24.91
C SER A 68 34.21 -24.03 -23.58
N THR A 69 35.35 -24.65 -23.26
CA THR A 69 35.63 -25.22 -21.94
C THR A 69 36.23 -24.20 -20.96
N LEU A 70 36.51 -22.98 -21.42
CA LEU A 70 36.87 -21.86 -20.56
C LEU A 70 35.62 -21.42 -19.79
N GLN A 71 35.73 -21.25 -18.48
CA GLN A 71 34.69 -20.60 -17.69
C GLN A 71 34.51 -19.18 -18.22
N ASP A 72 33.25 -18.80 -18.47
CA ASP A 72 32.89 -17.42 -18.72
C ASP A 72 33.36 -16.57 -17.53
N LEU A 73 33.85 -15.36 -17.82
CA LEU A 73 34.06 -14.36 -16.78
C LEU A 73 32.71 -14.12 -16.11
N PRO A 74 32.58 -14.23 -14.77
CA PRO A 74 31.34 -13.93 -14.10
C PRO A 74 31.06 -12.44 -14.30
N GLU A 75 30.11 -12.13 -15.19
CA GLU A 75 29.46 -10.83 -15.19
C GLU A 75 28.84 -10.64 -13.81
N THR A 76 29.05 -9.48 -13.21
CA THR A 76 28.40 -9.11 -11.94
C THR A 76 26.93 -8.87 -12.21
N THR A 77 26.15 -9.96 -12.20
CA THR A 77 24.69 -9.90 -12.25
C THR A 77 24.16 -9.37 -10.92
N ALA A 78 22.94 -8.81 -10.94
CA ALA A 78 22.27 -8.35 -9.72
C ALA A 78 22.17 -9.46 -8.64
N ASP A 79 22.04 -10.72 -9.06
CA ASP A 79 22.03 -11.88 -8.15
C ASP A 79 23.35 -12.06 -7.39
N VAL A 80 24.50 -11.75 -8.02
CA VAL A 80 25.82 -11.80 -7.39
C VAL A 80 25.96 -10.66 -6.38
N GLU A 81 25.54 -9.45 -6.75
CA GLU A 81 25.56 -8.28 -5.85
C GLU A 81 24.67 -8.52 -4.61
N LEU A 82 23.46 -9.06 -4.81
CA LEU A 82 22.56 -9.46 -3.72
C LEU A 82 23.16 -10.58 -2.86
N ALA A 83 23.80 -11.58 -3.46
CA ALA A 83 24.46 -12.66 -2.73
C ALA A 83 25.65 -12.16 -1.90
N GLU A 84 26.40 -11.16 -2.38
CA GLU A 84 27.47 -10.52 -1.60
C GLU A 84 26.94 -9.75 -0.39
N GLN A 85 25.81 -9.04 -0.54
CA GLN A 85 25.11 -8.38 0.57
C GLN A 85 24.57 -9.40 1.58
N GLN A 86 23.88 -10.45 1.10
CA GLN A 86 23.36 -11.52 1.95
C GLN A 86 24.47 -12.26 2.72
N ARG A 87 25.67 -12.41 2.14
CA ARG A 87 26.83 -13.01 2.83
C ARG A 87 27.25 -12.20 4.07
N LEU A 88 27.04 -10.88 4.09
CA LEU A 88 27.37 -10.04 5.24
C LEU A 88 26.50 -10.40 6.45
N LEU A 89 25.22 -10.75 6.27
CA LEU A 89 24.31 -11.19 7.34
C LEU A 89 24.82 -12.39 8.13
N PHE A 90 25.60 -13.27 7.51
CA PHE A 90 26.17 -14.47 8.14
C PHE A 90 27.56 -14.24 8.75
N THR A 91 28.15 -13.05 8.56
CA THR A 91 29.51 -12.74 8.99
C THR A 91 29.48 -11.93 10.28
N ARG A 92 29.97 -12.50 11.39
CA ARG A 92 30.15 -11.72 12.62
C ARG A 92 31.21 -10.63 12.40
N PRO A 93 30.94 -9.35 12.76
CA PRO A 93 31.96 -8.32 12.78
C PRO A 93 33.08 -8.70 13.75
N LYS A 94 34.34 -8.50 13.34
CA LYS A 94 35.51 -9.07 14.03
C LYS A 94 35.93 -8.35 15.32
N ASP A 95 35.39 -7.17 15.57
CA ASP A 95 35.83 -6.26 16.64
C ASP A 95 34.81 -6.17 17.81
N VAL A 96 33.87 -7.12 17.88
CA VAL A 96 32.81 -7.15 18.91
C VAL A 96 33.12 -8.25 19.93
N ASP A 97 34.14 -8.00 20.76
CA ASP A 97 34.27 -8.64 22.07
C ASP A 97 33.17 -8.06 23.00
N HIS A 98 31.92 -8.45 22.75
CA HIS A 98 30.86 -8.31 23.73
C HIS A 98 30.79 -9.60 24.54
N GLU A 99 31.10 -9.48 25.83
CA GLU A 99 30.44 -10.33 26.81
C GLU A 99 28.94 -10.09 26.62
N GLU A 100 28.23 -11.04 26.00
CA GLU A 100 26.78 -10.97 25.81
C GLU A 100 26.12 -11.06 27.19
N GLU A 101 26.00 -9.92 27.87
CA GLU A 101 25.02 -9.75 28.93
C GLU A 101 23.66 -10.15 28.36
N LEU A 102 22.91 -10.95 29.13
CA LEU A 102 21.62 -11.51 28.73
C LEU A 102 20.52 -10.44 28.78
N VAL A 103 20.71 -9.34 28.05
CA VAL A 103 19.69 -8.34 27.78
C VAL A 103 18.61 -9.01 26.94
N GLU A 104 17.35 -8.88 27.35
CA GLU A 104 16.22 -9.37 26.57
C GLU A 104 16.14 -8.56 25.27
N THR A 105 16.62 -9.15 24.18
CA THR A 105 16.54 -8.53 22.85
C THR A 105 15.11 -8.63 22.31
N PRO A 106 14.56 -7.58 21.69
CA PRO A 106 13.21 -7.55 21.14
C PRO A 106 13.07 -8.36 19.83
N LEU A 107 14.01 -9.26 19.56
CA LEU A 107 14.15 -10.04 18.33
C LEU A 107 13.18 -11.23 18.34
N PRO A 108 12.25 -11.34 17.37
CA PRO A 108 11.28 -12.43 17.36
C PRO A 108 11.95 -13.78 17.02
N ASN A 109 11.45 -14.86 17.63
CA ASN A 109 11.95 -16.22 17.34
C ASN A 109 11.40 -16.77 16.01
N VAL A 110 11.91 -16.22 14.90
CA VAL A 110 11.50 -16.58 13.53
C VAL A 110 11.79 -18.06 13.20
N SER A 111 12.76 -18.68 13.88
CA SER A 111 13.04 -20.12 13.75
C SER A 111 11.88 -20.98 14.26
N GLU A 112 11.29 -20.60 15.39
CA GLU A 112 10.11 -21.27 15.95
C GLU A 112 8.85 -21.00 15.11
N LEU A 113 8.66 -19.75 14.69
CA LEU A 113 7.60 -19.35 13.75
C LEU A 113 7.65 -20.21 12.48
N SER A 114 8.84 -20.33 11.86
CA SER A 114 9.03 -21.14 10.65
C SER A 114 8.74 -22.62 10.87
N PHE A 115 9.01 -23.17 12.05
CA PHE A 115 8.74 -24.57 12.37
C PHE A 115 7.24 -24.87 12.42
N TYR A 116 6.45 -24.01 13.09
CA TYR A 116 5.01 -24.19 13.18
C TYR A 116 4.28 -23.88 11.87
N LEU A 117 4.72 -22.85 11.15
CA LEU A 117 4.18 -22.53 9.81
C LEU A 117 4.45 -23.65 8.79
N GLU A 118 5.64 -24.25 8.79
CA GLU A 118 5.94 -25.38 7.90
C GLU A 118 5.01 -26.58 8.18
N GLN A 119 4.68 -26.85 9.45
CA GLN A 119 3.66 -27.85 9.78
C GLN A 119 2.25 -27.46 9.30
N ALA A 120 1.92 -26.17 9.30
CA ALA A 120 0.68 -25.66 8.73
C ALA A 120 0.63 -25.74 7.18
N GLY A 121 1.74 -26.12 6.52
CA GLY A 121 1.85 -26.16 5.06
C GLY A 121 1.99 -24.77 4.42
N VAL A 122 2.42 -23.77 5.19
CA VAL A 122 2.54 -22.36 4.78
C VAL A 122 3.94 -21.86 5.11
N GLY A 123 4.55 -21.06 4.24
CA GLY A 123 5.83 -20.42 4.56
C GLY A 123 6.66 -20.06 3.34
N LEU A 124 7.76 -19.35 3.59
CA LEU A 124 8.71 -18.86 2.59
C LEU A 124 9.88 -19.84 2.35
N GLY A 125 9.89 -20.98 3.04
CA GLY A 125 10.99 -21.95 3.02
C GLY A 125 12.10 -21.61 4.02
N ARG A 126 12.81 -22.64 4.48
CA ARG A 126 13.74 -22.54 5.62
C ARG A 126 14.90 -21.58 5.38
N GLU A 127 15.44 -21.55 4.16
CA GLU A 127 16.55 -20.64 3.84
C GLU A 127 16.12 -19.17 3.80
N GLU A 128 14.95 -18.87 3.22
CA GLU A 128 14.43 -17.50 3.19
C GLU A 128 14.11 -17.01 4.60
N MET A 129 13.43 -17.84 5.41
CA MET A 129 13.13 -17.52 6.82
C MET A 129 14.41 -17.28 7.64
N GLN A 130 15.48 -18.04 7.41
CA GLN A 130 16.78 -17.83 8.08
C GLN A 130 17.46 -16.52 7.64
N ARG A 131 17.37 -16.15 6.35
CA ARG A 131 17.88 -14.86 5.85
C ARG A 131 17.06 -13.70 6.42
N ILE A 132 15.73 -13.83 6.48
CA ILE A 132 14.81 -12.86 7.10
C ILE A 132 15.12 -12.68 8.59
N PHE A 133 15.34 -13.76 9.34
CA PHE A 133 15.71 -13.68 10.75
C PHE A 133 17.00 -12.87 10.99
N LEU A 134 18.02 -13.07 10.15
CA LEU A 134 19.27 -12.29 10.23
C LEU A 134 19.07 -10.83 9.79
N ALA A 135 18.23 -10.57 8.78
CA ALA A 135 17.88 -9.20 8.38
C ALA A 135 17.07 -8.46 9.47
N LEU A 136 16.19 -9.16 10.20
CA LEU A 136 15.47 -8.64 11.38
C LEU A 136 16.38 -8.46 12.60
N LYS A 137 17.51 -9.17 12.68
CA LYS A 137 18.58 -8.93 13.64
C LYS A 137 19.47 -7.73 13.25
N GLN A 138 19.55 -7.39 11.97
CA GLN A 138 20.20 -6.15 11.52
C GLN A 138 19.29 -4.94 11.74
N LEU A 139 17.97 -5.06 11.55
CA LEU A 139 16.96 -4.30 12.31
C LEU A 139 17.14 -4.63 13.82
N VAL A 140 16.58 -3.89 14.78
CA VAL A 140 16.89 -4.06 16.23
C VAL A 140 18.34 -3.71 16.63
N GLU A 141 19.38 -4.17 15.92
CA GLU A 141 20.75 -3.67 16.16
C GLU A 141 20.94 -2.24 15.62
N SER A 142 20.26 -1.88 14.52
CA SER A 142 20.32 -0.52 13.95
C SER A 142 19.23 0.44 14.47
N GLN A 143 18.11 -0.09 14.96
CA GLN A 143 16.96 0.68 15.46
C GLN A 143 16.70 0.35 16.93
N LEU A 144 16.60 1.35 17.80
CA LEU A 144 16.18 1.16 19.20
C LEU A 144 14.66 0.89 19.26
N LEU A 145 14.29 -0.38 19.10
CA LEU A 145 12.91 -0.88 19.14
C LEU A 145 12.63 -1.54 20.49
N SER A 146 11.44 -1.35 21.07
CA SER A 146 10.99 -2.14 22.25
C SER A 146 10.47 -3.51 21.87
N GLN A 147 9.86 -3.61 20.68
CA GLN A 147 9.30 -4.86 20.18
C GLN A 147 9.46 -4.93 18.66
N CYS A 148 9.83 -6.10 18.14
CA CYS A 148 9.85 -6.39 16.72
C CYS A 148 9.16 -7.73 16.43
N ARG A 149 8.34 -7.76 15.37
CA ARG A 149 7.62 -8.95 14.90
C ARG A 149 7.68 -9.04 13.38
N LEU A 150 7.80 -10.26 12.84
CA LEU A 150 7.67 -10.49 11.41
C LEU A 150 6.17 -10.47 11.05
N TRP A 151 5.71 -9.43 10.36
CA TRP A 151 4.33 -9.32 9.92
C TRP A 151 4.04 -10.25 8.72
N GLY A 152 5.00 -10.34 7.79
CA GLY A 152 4.91 -11.23 6.64
C GLY A 152 5.56 -10.70 5.36
N LYS A 153 5.07 -11.17 4.21
CA LYS A 153 5.55 -10.82 2.86
C LYS A 153 4.39 -10.47 1.92
N ILE A 154 4.46 -9.29 1.30
CA ILE A 154 3.57 -8.88 0.20
C ILE A 154 4.30 -9.06 -1.14
N LEU A 155 3.63 -9.74 -2.07
CA LEU A 155 4.13 -10.00 -3.42
C LEU A 155 3.83 -8.82 -4.35
N GLY A 156 4.85 -8.38 -5.09
CA GLY A 156 4.72 -7.39 -6.17
C GLY A 156 5.12 -7.96 -7.53
N THR A 157 5.00 -7.14 -8.59
CA THR A 157 5.28 -7.57 -9.97
C THR A 157 6.76 -7.56 -10.34
N GLU A 158 7.55 -6.66 -9.75
CA GLU A 158 9.00 -6.59 -9.95
C GLU A 158 9.75 -7.10 -8.71
N ASN A 159 9.49 -6.49 -7.55
CA ASN A 159 10.02 -6.94 -6.25
C ASN A 159 8.90 -7.28 -5.27
N SER A 160 9.20 -8.08 -4.26
CA SER A 160 8.33 -8.27 -3.09
C SER A 160 8.68 -7.28 -1.96
N TYR A 161 7.86 -7.27 -0.91
CA TYR A 161 8.12 -6.56 0.35
C TYR A 161 8.02 -7.53 1.52
N ILE A 162 9.11 -7.67 2.27
CA ILE A 162 9.14 -8.28 3.60
C ILE A 162 8.85 -7.16 4.61
N ILE A 163 7.92 -7.40 5.54
CA ILE A 163 7.39 -6.38 6.45
C ILE A 163 7.67 -6.79 7.90
N ALA A 164 8.32 -5.90 8.63
CA ALA A 164 8.47 -5.97 10.09
C ALA A 164 7.49 -4.99 10.74
N GLU A 165 6.80 -5.45 11.78
CA GLU A 165 5.94 -4.67 12.67
C GLU A 165 6.75 -4.39 13.94
N ALA A 166 6.81 -3.13 14.37
CA ALA A 166 7.63 -2.73 15.51
C ALA A 166 6.99 -1.64 16.36
N VAL A 167 7.39 -1.61 17.63
CA VAL A 167 7.18 -0.49 18.55
C VAL A 167 8.53 0.18 18.78
N VAL A 168 8.55 1.51 18.72
CA VAL A 168 9.74 2.35 18.94
C VAL A 168 9.64 2.95 20.34
N GLU A 169 10.74 2.97 21.09
CA GLU A 169 10.75 3.68 22.38
C GLU A 169 11.09 5.16 22.19
N GLY A 170 10.21 6.02 22.70
CA GLY A 170 10.29 7.47 22.60
C GLY A 170 9.42 8.03 21.48
N ASP A 171 8.83 9.21 21.75
CA ASP A 171 8.11 10.00 20.76
C ASP A 171 9.06 10.43 19.64
N ASP A 172 9.10 9.63 18.58
CA ASP A 172 9.58 10.07 17.28
C ASP A 172 8.54 11.05 16.72
N HIS A 173 8.56 12.28 17.24
CA HIS A 173 7.99 13.49 16.65
C HIS A 173 8.68 13.82 15.32
N SER A 174 8.85 12.81 14.45
CA SER A 174 9.18 13.01 13.05
C SER A 174 8.06 13.83 12.44
N ILE A 175 8.42 15.03 12.01
CA ILE A 175 7.54 16.12 11.58
C ILE A 175 6.78 15.69 10.31
N ASP A 176 5.68 14.97 10.51
CA ASP A 176 4.53 14.91 9.60
C ASP A 176 3.61 16.12 9.92
N GLU A 177 4.17 17.32 9.99
CA GLU A 177 3.37 18.54 9.83
C GLU A 177 2.73 18.44 8.42
N PRO A 178 1.40 18.40 8.28
CA PRO A 178 0.83 18.84 7.03
C PRO A 178 1.32 20.27 6.84
N ALA A 179 1.75 20.61 5.63
CA ALA A 179 1.84 22.02 5.28
C ALA A 179 0.42 22.56 5.37
N GLU A 180 0.11 23.28 6.45
CA GLU A 180 -1.05 24.12 6.53
C GLU A 180 -0.94 25.09 5.35
N GLU A 181 -1.80 24.92 4.36
CA GLU A 181 -1.94 25.92 3.31
C GLU A 181 -2.41 27.18 4.02
N GLU A 182 -1.52 28.18 4.17
CA GLU A 182 -1.84 29.47 4.76
C GLU A 182 -3.10 30.00 4.10
N GLU A 183 -4.24 29.90 4.80
CA GLU A 183 -5.47 30.57 4.42
C GLU A 183 -5.17 32.07 4.53
N ARG A 184 -4.81 32.66 3.39
CA ARG A 184 -4.65 34.10 3.28
C ARG A 184 -6.03 34.72 3.42
N GLU A 185 -6.37 35.11 4.64
CA GLU A 185 -7.40 36.09 4.90
C GLU A 185 -7.08 37.33 4.07
N VAL A 186 -7.82 37.50 2.97
CA VAL A 186 -7.75 38.71 2.15
C VAL A 186 -8.64 39.74 2.84
N ASP A 187 -8.02 40.55 3.69
CA ASP A 187 -8.59 41.81 4.20
C ASP A 187 -9.11 42.64 3.02
N THR A 188 -10.39 42.50 2.73
CA THR A 188 -11.03 43.13 1.58
C THR A 188 -11.73 44.38 2.09
N GLN A 189 -11.03 45.52 2.01
CA GLN A 189 -11.60 46.81 2.36
C GLN A 189 -12.88 47.07 1.55
N GLU A 190 -13.96 47.31 2.27
CA GLU A 190 -15.29 47.57 1.70
C GLU A 190 -15.24 48.76 0.75
N ASN A 191 -15.49 48.50 -0.53
CA ASN A 191 -16.03 49.48 -1.44
C ASN A 191 -17.40 48.97 -1.86
N GLU A 192 -18.45 49.62 -1.35
CA GLU A 192 -19.82 49.38 -1.81
C GLU A 192 -19.93 49.79 -3.29
N ILE A 193 -20.15 48.81 -4.17
CA ILE A 193 -20.87 48.83 -5.47
C ILE A 193 -20.54 47.50 -6.18
N ASP A 194 -21.55 46.68 -6.44
CA ASP A 194 -21.53 45.38 -7.16
C ASP A 194 -20.49 44.33 -6.71
N GLN A 195 -20.82 43.58 -5.64
CA GLN A 195 -20.15 42.32 -5.33
C GLN A 195 -20.77 41.16 -6.12
N LEU A 196 -19.94 40.45 -6.91
CA LEU A 196 -20.32 39.17 -7.51
C LEU A 196 -20.60 38.13 -6.40
N PRO A 197 -21.55 37.20 -6.58
CA PRO A 197 -21.89 36.20 -5.57
C PRO A 197 -20.66 35.35 -5.22
N GLN A 198 -20.20 35.45 -3.98
CA GLN A 198 -19.09 34.65 -3.47
C GLN A 198 -19.48 33.17 -3.41
N SER A 199 -18.53 32.29 -3.73
CA SER A 199 -18.78 30.85 -3.76
C SER A 199 -19.06 30.32 -2.35
N THR A 200 -20.27 29.80 -2.11
CA THR A 200 -20.67 29.16 -0.85
C THR A 200 -20.06 27.76 -0.67
N TYR A 201 -19.12 27.36 -1.54
CA TYR A 201 -18.48 26.05 -1.48
C TYR A 201 -17.47 25.99 -0.34
N LYS A 202 -17.84 25.31 0.76
CA LYS A 202 -16.90 24.83 1.76
C LYS A 202 -16.35 23.45 1.31
N PRO A 203 -15.03 23.22 1.34
CA PRO A 203 -14.48 21.90 1.06
C PRO A 203 -14.98 20.88 2.10
N PRO A 204 -15.12 19.58 1.75
CA PRO A 204 -15.52 18.56 2.70
C PRO A 204 -14.53 18.47 3.86
N LEU A 205 -15.04 18.43 5.10
CA LEU A 205 -14.20 18.26 6.30
C LEU A 205 -13.40 16.96 6.21
N VAL A 206 -12.08 17.07 6.40
CA VAL A 206 -11.16 15.94 6.30
C VAL A 206 -11.08 15.25 7.66
N VAL A 207 -11.30 13.92 7.69
CA VAL A 207 -11.17 13.13 8.92
C VAL A 207 -9.72 13.22 9.44
N PRO A 208 -9.49 13.68 10.69
CA PRO A 208 -8.14 13.87 11.22
C PRO A 208 -7.40 12.53 11.39
N LYS A 209 -6.08 12.58 11.16
CA LYS A 209 -5.15 11.45 11.27
C LYS A 209 -4.96 11.04 12.74
N GLU A 210 -4.97 9.74 13.02
CA GLU A 210 -4.67 9.23 14.36
C GLU A 210 -3.19 9.40 14.69
N ALA A 211 -2.90 9.81 15.93
CA ALA A 211 -1.53 10.00 16.42
C ALA A 211 -0.70 8.70 16.35
N THR A 212 0.62 8.83 16.18
CA THR A 212 1.56 7.71 16.30
C THR A 212 1.41 7.08 17.70
N GLY A 213 1.32 5.74 17.77
CA GLY A 213 1.06 5.02 19.01
C GLY A 213 -0.44 4.72 19.27
N SER A 214 -1.37 5.38 18.58
CA SER A 214 -2.82 5.15 18.75
C SER A 214 -3.49 4.51 17.51
N GLY A 215 -4.57 3.77 17.74
CA GLY A 215 -5.43 3.19 16.70
C GLY A 215 -4.68 2.43 15.59
N ALA A 216 -4.96 2.78 14.33
CA ALA A 216 -4.31 2.23 13.14
C ALA A 216 -2.82 2.62 13.00
N ASN A 217 -2.35 3.57 13.82
CA ASN A 217 -0.96 4.04 13.93
C ASN A 217 -0.24 3.55 15.20
N LYS A 218 -0.80 2.57 15.94
CA LYS A 218 -0.16 1.94 17.11
C LYS A 218 1.23 1.35 16.83
N PHE A 219 1.42 0.76 15.64
CA PHE A 219 2.68 0.12 15.25
C PHE A 219 3.36 0.86 14.10
N VAL A 220 4.69 0.94 14.16
CA VAL A 220 5.55 1.38 13.06
C VAL A 220 5.90 0.17 12.19
N TYR A 221 5.86 0.34 10.88
CA TYR A 221 6.15 -0.74 9.94
C TYR A 221 7.43 -0.43 9.15
N TYR A 222 8.35 -1.39 9.12
CA TYR A 222 9.57 -1.33 8.31
C TYR A 222 9.48 -2.34 7.17
N VAL A 223 9.94 -1.95 5.99
CA VAL A 223 9.90 -2.80 4.79
C VAL A 223 11.28 -2.97 4.16
N CYS A 224 11.52 -4.17 3.63
CA CYS A 224 12.74 -4.55 2.95
C CYS A 224 12.35 -5.38 1.71
N ASN A 225 12.99 -5.17 0.56
CA ASN A 225 12.63 -5.91 -0.66
C ASN A 225 13.14 -7.35 -0.64
N GLU A 226 14.41 -7.53 -0.28
CA GLU A 226 15.11 -8.82 -0.18
C GLU A 226 16.05 -8.80 1.04
N PRO A 227 16.21 -9.89 1.79
CA PRO A 227 17.03 -9.89 3.00
C PRO A 227 18.47 -9.43 2.72
N GLY A 228 18.97 -8.49 3.52
CA GLY A 228 20.30 -7.88 3.35
C GLY A 228 20.28 -6.49 2.71
N LEU A 229 19.16 -6.11 2.08
CA LEU A 229 18.91 -4.71 1.70
C LEU A 229 18.50 -3.87 2.92
N PRO A 230 18.70 -2.54 2.89
CA PRO A 230 18.29 -1.66 3.98
C PRO A 230 16.78 -1.71 4.22
N TRP A 231 16.39 -1.55 5.48
CA TRP A 231 14.98 -1.42 5.89
C TRP A 231 14.53 0.04 5.76
N VAL A 232 13.33 0.26 5.23
CA VAL A 232 12.70 1.57 5.05
C VAL A 232 11.50 1.69 5.98
N LYS A 233 11.43 2.75 6.80
CA LYS A 233 10.27 3.07 7.65
C LYS A 233 9.10 3.50 6.74
N LEU A 234 7.93 2.89 6.88
CA LEU A 234 6.70 3.35 6.23
C LEU A 234 6.11 4.57 6.96
N PRO A 235 5.46 5.49 6.24
CA PRO A 235 4.76 6.62 6.86
C PRO A 235 3.56 6.16 7.71
N SER A 236 3.08 7.03 8.60
CA SER A 236 1.81 6.81 9.32
C SER A 236 0.60 6.93 8.37
N VAL A 237 -0.44 6.13 8.60
CA VAL A 237 -1.62 6.06 7.72
C VAL A 237 -2.63 7.17 8.04
N SER A 238 -3.32 7.67 7.02
CA SER A 238 -4.50 8.55 7.19
C SER A 238 -5.82 7.83 6.89
N PRO A 239 -6.95 8.26 7.48
CA PRO A 239 -8.27 7.66 7.21
C PRO A 239 -8.66 7.76 5.73
N ALA A 240 -8.34 8.88 5.09
CA ALA A 240 -8.53 9.08 3.64
C ALA A 240 -7.80 8.02 2.80
N GLN A 241 -6.57 7.64 3.17
CA GLN A 241 -5.84 6.55 2.51
C GLN A 241 -6.53 5.20 2.69
N ILE A 242 -7.01 4.88 3.91
CA ILE A 242 -7.73 3.63 4.17
C ILE A 242 -9.04 3.56 3.36
N THR A 243 -9.81 4.64 3.35
CA THR A 243 -11.09 4.73 2.65
C THR A 243 -10.93 4.72 1.13
N ALA A 244 -9.90 5.38 0.57
CA ALA A 244 -9.53 5.24 -0.83
C ALA A 244 -9.05 3.81 -1.15
N ALA A 245 -8.20 3.22 -0.31
CA ALA A 245 -7.70 1.85 -0.47
C ALA A 245 -8.83 0.80 -0.48
N ARG A 246 -9.92 1.01 0.28
CA ARG A 246 -11.11 0.16 0.25
C ARG A 246 -11.79 0.12 -1.12
N GLN A 247 -11.74 1.23 -1.86
CA GLN A 247 -12.43 1.39 -3.14
C GLN A 247 -11.59 0.99 -4.36
N ILE A 248 -10.28 0.74 -4.21
CA ILE A 248 -9.37 0.43 -5.32
C ILE A 248 -8.79 -0.99 -5.22
N ARG A 249 -8.40 -1.54 -6.36
CA ARG A 249 -7.72 -2.84 -6.46
C ARG A 249 -6.47 -2.74 -7.32
N LYS A 250 -5.30 -2.67 -6.67
CA LYS A 250 -3.99 -2.55 -7.33
C LYS A 250 -3.03 -3.61 -6.82
N ILE A 251 -2.25 -4.18 -7.74
CA ILE A 251 -1.13 -5.06 -7.42
C ILE A 251 0.10 -4.17 -7.21
N PHE A 252 0.92 -4.49 -6.22
CA PHE A 252 2.15 -3.79 -5.91
C PHE A 252 3.20 -3.96 -7.01
N THR A 253 3.98 -2.92 -7.29
CA THR A 253 5.12 -3.02 -8.22
C THR A 253 6.37 -3.57 -7.53
N GLY A 254 6.55 -3.25 -6.24
CA GLY A 254 7.81 -3.49 -5.52
C GLY A 254 8.73 -2.26 -5.44
N LYS A 255 8.25 -1.10 -5.90
CA LYS A 255 8.90 0.22 -5.76
C LYS A 255 8.04 1.15 -4.91
N LEU A 256 8.54 1.55 -3.74
CA LEU A 256 7.80 2.37 -2.76
C LEU A 256 7.36 3.74 -3.32
N ASP A 257 8.17 4.34 -4.19
CA ASP A 257 7.92 5.66 -4.77
C ASP A 257 6.95 5.63 -5.99
N ALA A 258 6.45 4.46 -6.38
CA ALA A 258 5.56 4.35 -7.54
C ALA A 258 4.22 5.07 -7.32
N SER A 259 3.78 5.84 -8.31
CA SER A 259 2.50 6.58 -8.26
C SER A 259 1.29 5.65 -8.45
N ILE A 260 0.31 5.70 -7.55
CA ILE A 260 -0.91 4.88 -7.63
C ILE A 260 -1.94 5.54 -8.56
N VAL A 261 -1.94 5.15 -9.83
CA VAL A 261 -2.91 5.64 -10.82
C VAL A 261 -4.24 4.86 -10.70
N SER A 262 -5.19 5.37 -9.92
CA SER A 262 -6.51 4.75 -9.69
C SER A 262 -7.67 5.73 -9.84
N TYR A 263 -8.88 5.17 -9.98
CA TYR A 263 -10.13 5.87 -9.71
C TYR A 263 -10.87 5.11 -8.59
N PRO A 264 -11.18 5.74 -7.44
CA PRO A 264 -10.91 7.14 -7.09
C PRO A 264 -9.39 7.41 -6.99
N PRO A 265 -8.94 8.67 -7.07
CA PRO A 265 -7.53 9.01 -6.90
C PRO A 265 -7.08 8.61 -5.49
N PHE A 266 -5.91 7.98 -5.40
CA PHE A 266 -5.34 7.56 -4.12
C PHE A 266 -4.42 8.67 -3.57
N PRO A 267 -4.61 9.13 -2.32
CA PRO A 267 -3.79 10.19 -1.72
C PRO A 267 -2.44 9.64 -1.21
N GLY A 268 -1.51 9.41 -2.14
CA GLY A 268 -0.13 9.00 -1.84
C GLY A 268 0.54 8.14 -2.92
N ASN A 269 1.71 7.61 -2.60
CA ASN A 269 2.47 6.67 -3.45
C ASN A 269 2.21 5.20 -3.03
N GLU A 270 2.98 4.26 -3.59
CA GLU A 270 2.91 2.84 -3.25
C GLU A 270 3.25 2.55 -1.79
N ALA A 271 4.14 3.32 -1.13
CA ALA A 271 4.41 3.20 0.30
C ALA A 271 3.17 3.53 1.16
N ASN A 272 2.44 4.61 0.84
CA ASN A 272 1.18 4.94 1.51
C ASN A 272 0.11 3.87 1.26
N TYR A 273 0.01 3.34 0.03
CA TYR A 273 -0.94 2.26 -0.29
C TYR A 273 -0.59 0.96 0.42
N LEU A 274 0.70 0.61 0.50
CA LEU A 274 1.20 -0.54 1.24
C LEU A 274 0.86 -0.43 2.73
N ARG A 275 1.12 0.74 3.33
CA ARG A 275 0.76 1.04 4.72
C ARG A 275 -0.74 0.92 4.97
N ALA A 276 -1.58 1.41 4.05
CA ALA A 276 -3.04 1.30 4.16
C ALA A 276 -3.53 -0.15 4.00
N GLN A 277 -2.92 -0.94 3.12
CA GLN A 277 -3.23 -2.38 3.02
C GLN A 277 -2.79 -3.15 4.27
N ILE A 278 -1.62 -2.85 4.82
CA ILE A 278 -1.14 -3.43 6.08
C ILE A 278 -2.14 -3.16 7.21
N ALA A 279 -2.58 -1.90 7.41
CA ALA A 279 -3.58 -1.55 8.42
C ALA A 279 -4.88 -2.38 8.27
N ARG A 280 -5.41 -2.44 7.04
CA ARG A 280 -6.66 -3.16 6.71
C ARG A 280 -6.56 -4.68 6.85
N ILE A 281 -5.36 -5.25 6.66
CA ILE A 281 -5.10 -6.67 6.86
C ILE A 281 -4.93 -6.94 8.36
N SER A 282 -4.08 -6.17 9.06
CA SER A 282 -3.85 -6.33 10.50
C SER A 282 -5.17 -6.31 11.29
N ALA A 283 -5.99 -5.28 11.11
CA ALA A 283 -7.30 -5.12 11.77
C ALA A 283 -8.39 -6.12 11.33
N GLY A 284 -8.13 -6.94 10.30
CA GLY A 284 -9.07 -7.94 9.79
C GLY A 284 -8.58 -9.38 9.89
N THR A 285 -7.33 -9.62 10.32
CA THR A 285 -6.74 -10.96 10.32
C THR A 285 -5.81 -11.27 11.49
N GLN A 286 -5.45 -10.32 12.35
CA GLN A 286 -4.63 -10.62 13.54
C GLN A 286 -5.50 -11.12 14.69
N VAL A 287 -5.38 -12.42 14.99
CA VAL A 287 -6.21 -13.12 15.97
C VAL A 287 -5.36 -13.86 16.99
N SER A 288 -5.93 -14.11 18.18
CA SER A 288 -5.29 -14.87 19.25
C SER A 288 -6.25 -15.93 19.80
N PRO A 289 -5.75 -16.99 20.47
CA PRO A 289 -6.58 -17.86 21.29
C PRO A 289 -7.36 -17.04 22.33
N GLN A 290 -8.61 -17.43 22.59
CA GLN A 290 -9.44 -16.78 23.61
C GLN A 290 -8.76 -16.90 24.99
N GLY A 291 -8.67 -15.78 25.72
CA GLY A 291 -8.04 -15.71 27.04
C GLY A 291 -6.51 -15.67 27.04
N PHE A 292 -5.85 -15.62 25.87
CA PHE A 292 -4.40 -15.39 25.80
C PHE A 292 -3.99 -13.99 26.27
N TYR A 293 -4.77 -12.97 25.89
CA TYR A 293 -4.56 -11.59 26.33
C TYR A 293 -5.60 -11.21 27.39
N GLN A 294 -5.19 -10.35 28.32
CA GLN A 294 -6.05 -9.73 29.32
C GLN A 294 -6.01 -8.20 29.11
N VAL A 295 -7.18 -7.55 29.20
CA VAL A 295 -7.27 -6.08 29.23
C VAL A 295 -6.71 -5.59 30.56
N LEU A 296 -5.85 -4.58 30.51
CA LEU A 296 -5.47 -3.83 31.69
C LEU A 296 -6.56 -2.79 31.96
N GLU A 297 -7.42 -3.05 32.95
CA GLU A 297 -8.31 -2.04 33.50
C GLU A 297 -7.46 -1.11 34.39
N GLU A 298 -7.15 0.09 33.88
CA GLU A 298 -6.51 1.13 34.67
C GLU A 298 -7.54 1.68 35.67
N GLU A 299 -7.34 1.45 36.97
CA GLU A 299 -8.17 2.02 38.05
C GLU A 299 -7.88 3.53 38.19
N GLY A 300 -8.36 4.34 37.23
CA GLY A 300 -8.14 5.78 37.20
C GLY A 300 -9.12 6.53 36.29
N ASP A 301 -9.93 7.37 36.93
CA ASP A 301 -10.85 8.39 36.42
C ASP A 301 -12.02 7.95 35.51
N GLU A 302 -13.22 8.32 35.98
CA GLU A 302 -14.49 8.23 35.26
C GLU A 302 -14.58 9.38 34.24
N GLU A 303 -15.19 9.13 33.07
CA GLU A 303 -15.64 10.08 32.02
C GLU A 303 -14.83 10.24 30.71
N ASP A 304 -13.61 9.70 30.56
CA ASP A 304 -12.95 9.58 29.24
C ASP A 304 -13.16 8.19 28.60
N GLU A 305 -13.29 8.14 27.26
CA GLU A 305 -13.52 6.89 26.52
C GLU A 305 -12.44 5.84 26.84
N VAL A 306 -12.85 4.70 27.41
CA VAL A 306 -11.96 3.61 27.83
C VAL A 306 -10.92 3.31 26.77
N SER A 307 -9.64 3.56 27.09
CA SER A 307 -8.52 3.30 26.22
C SER A 307 -8.27 1.78 26.07
N GLN A 308 -9.11 1.11 25.26
CA GLN A 308 -9.09 -0.32 24.94
C GLN A 308 -7.82 -0.79 24.19
N SER A 309 -6.76 0.02 24.21
CA SER A 309 -5.47 -0.21 23.56
C SER A 309 -4.46 -0.96 24.42
N ASN A 310 -4.65 -1.01 25.75
CA ASN A 310 -3.71 -1.61 26.70
C ASN A 310 -4.14 -3.03 27.10
N TYR A 311 -3.38 -4.03 26.63
CA TYR A 311 -3.57 -5.44 26.95
C TYR A 311 -2.22 -6.13 27.12
N GLU A 312 -2.16 -7.15 27.98
CA GLU A 312 -0.94 -7.92 28.25
C GLU A 312 -1.14 -9.44 28.08
N PRO A 313 -0.07 -10.22 27.82
CA PRO A 313 -0.15 -11.68 27.79
C PRO A 313 -0.51 -12.24 29.16
N ASN A 314 -1.60 -13.00 29.25
CA ASN A 314 -2.07 -13.62 30.48
C ASN A 314 -1.10 -14.74 30.94
N PRO A 315 -0.42 -14.61 32.10
CA PRO A 315 0.53 -15.61 32.57
C PRO A 315 -0.13 -16.96 32.93
N ASP A 316 -1.40 -16.93 33.34
CA ASP A 316 -2.18 -18.10 33.75
C ASP A 316 -2.82 -18.85 32.56
N PHE A 317 -2.64 -18.38 31.31
CA PHE A 317 -3.19 -19.04 30.13
C PHE A 317 -2.63 -20.47 29.96
N GLU A 318 -3.45 -21.50 30.20
CA GLU A 318 -2.99 -22.91 30.15
C GLU A 318 -2.74 -23.42 28.72
N GLY A 319 -3.36 -22.82 27.71
CA GLY A 319 -3.30 -23.24 26.32
C GLY A 319 -4.48 -24.13 25.90
N ILE A 320 -5.17 -23.76 24.82
CA ILE A 320 -6.28 -24.55 24.28
C ILE A 320 -5.71 -25.67 23.38
N PRO A 321 -6.17 -26.93 23.50
CA PRO A 321 -5.73 -28.03 22.64
C PRO A 321 -5.95 -27.75 21.14
N ALA A 322 -4.98 -28.13 20.30
CA ALA A 322 -5.04 -27.87 18.85
C ALA A 322 -6.26 -28.49 18.15
N ALA A 323 -6.79 -29.61 18.67
CA ALA A 323 -8.03 -30.20 18.16
C ALA A 323 -9.24 -29.27 18.40
N GLU A 324 -9.41 -28.76 19.62
CA GLU A 324 -10.50 -27.87 19.99
C GLU A 324 -10.41 -26.53 19.24
N MET A 325 -9.19 -25.98 19.10
CA MET A 325 -8.89 -24.80 18.28
C MET A 325 -9.22 -24.98 16.80
N ALA A 326 -9.21 -26.21 16.28
CA ALA A 326 -9.55 -26.54 14.89
C ALA A 326 -11.04 -26.92 14.70
N GLU A 327 -11.79 -27.14 15.79
CA GLU A 327 -13.23 -27.46 15.75
C GLU A 327 -14.12 -26.22 15.90
N SER A 328 -13.71 -25.23 16.72
CA SER A 328 -14.54 -24.06 17.05
C SER A 328 -13.88 -22.73 16.69
N LEU A 329 -14.55 -21.94 15.84
CA LEU A 329 -14.16 -20.56 15.54
C LEU A 329 -14.26 -19.64 16.77
N SER A 330 -15.12 -19.95 17.75
CA SER A 330 -15.27 -19.12 18.95
C SER A 330 -14.03 -19.12 19.86
N ASN A 331 -13.11 -20.07 19.67
CA ASN A 331 -11.86 -20.16 20.44
C ASN A 331 -10.79 -19.17 19.94
N TRP A 332 -11.07 -18.43 18.87
CA TRP A 332 -10.22 -17.40 18.28
C TRP A 332 -10.90 -16.03 18.39
N VAL A 333 -10.14 -15.02 18.81
CA VAL A 333 -10.62 -13.64 19.01
C VAL A 333 -9.72 -12.64 18.29
N HIS A 334 -10.28 -11.54 17.78
CA HIS A 334 -9.48 -10.42 17.25
C HIS A 334 -8.79 -9.66 18.39
N HIS A 335 -7.48 -9.44 18.30
CA HIS A 335 -6.71 -8.66 19.31
C HIS A 335 -6.20 -7.32 18.77
N VAL A 336 -6.60 -6.93 17.55
CA VAL A 336 -6.34 -5.62 16.96
C VAL A 336 -7.67 -4.90 16.81
N GLN A 337 -7.67 -3.59 17.08
CA GLN A 337 -8.87 -2.75 16.98
C GLN A 337 -9.46 -2.77 15.56
N HIS A 338 -10.79 -2.75 15.48
CA HIS A 338 -11.51 -2.70 14.22
C HIS A 338 -11.42 -1.30 13.59
N ILE A 339 -11.19 -1.24 12.27
CA ILE A 339 -11.18 0.04 11.54
C ILE A 339 -12.58 0.30 10.95
N LEU A 340 -13.24 1.34 11.47
CA LEU A 340 -14.56 1.84 11.09
C LEU A 340 -14.66 2.26 9.63
N LEU A 341 -15.87 2.50 9.08
CA LEU A 341 -16.05 2.91 7.68
C LEU A 341 -15.44 4.30 7.41
N GLN A 342 -15.46 5.19 8.41
CA GLN A 342 -14.73 6.46 8.44
C GLN A 342 -13.21 6.30 8.14
N GLY A 343 -12.61 5.16 8.48
CA GLY A 343 -11.19 4.86 8.25
C GLY A 343 -10.28 5.03 9.49
N ARG A 344 -10.88 5.21 10.67
CA ARG A 344 -10.23 5.26 11.99
C ARG A 344 -10.61 4.05 12.84
N CYS A 345 -9.91 3.83 13.95
CA CYS A 345 -10.32 2.88 14.99
C CYS A 345 -11.30 3.51 15.98
N THR A 346 -11.10 4.78 16.37
CA THR A 346 -12.07 5.56 17.14
C THR A 346 -12.86 6.50 16.22
N TRP A 347 -14.18 6.54 16.41
CA TRP A 347 -15.06 7.44 15.65
C TRP A 347 -14.83 8.88 16.10
N VAL A 348 -14.95 9.83 15.17
CA VAL A 348 -14.93 11.26 15.50
C VAL A 348 -16.09 11.94 14.77
N ASN A 349 -16.92 12.67 15.52
CA ASN A 349 -17.91 13.55 14.95
C ASN A 349 -17.20 14.72 14.24
N LEU A 350 -17.48 14.93 12.95
CA LEU A 350 -16.94 16.07 12.20
C LEU A 350 -17.85 17.31 12.27
N ALA A 351 -19.07 17.18 12.78
CA ALA A 351 -19.98 18.31 12.95
C ALA A 351 -19.57 19.23 14.11
N VAL A 352 -18.98 18.66 15.16
CA VAL A 352 -18.43 19.40 16.31
C VAL A 352 -17.05 19.91 15.95
N LYS A 353 -16.84 21.24 15.97
CA LYS A 353 -15.52 21.83 15.74
C LYS A 353 -14.61 21.56 16.94
N PRO A 354 -13.34 21.13 16.74
CA PRO A 354 -12.39 21.02 17.84
C PRO A 354 -11.97 22.42 18.31
N GLY A 355 -12.64 22.92 19.36
CA GLY A 355 -12.37 24.24 19.95
C GLY A 355 -13.56 24.93 20.63
N GLU A 356 -14.80 24.45 20.45
CA GLU A 356 -16.00 25.07 21.04
C GLU A 356 -16.36 24.50 22.44
N GLU A 357 -15.48 23.73 23.09
CA GLU A 357 -15.68 23.16 24.45
C GLU A 357 -15.46 24.16 25.61
N SER A 358 -15.42 25.48 25.37
CA SER A 358 -15.13 26.46 26.44
C SER A 358 -15.91 27.77 26.33
N ASN A 359 -17.24 27.67 26.19
CA ASN A 359 -18.15 28.78 26.53
C ASN A 359 -19.60 28.29 26.79
N GLU A 360 -19.81 27.44 27.79
CA GLU A 360 -21.14 27.29 28.41
C GLU A 360 -21.47 28.52 29.28
N GLU A 361 -21.77 29.66 28.65
CA GLU A 361 -22.58 30.75 29.22
C GLU A 361 -22.90 31.80 28.12
N GLY A 362 -23.98 31.60 27.34
CA GLY A 362 -24.31 32.53 26.25
C GLY A 362 -25.60 32.22 25.47
N GLU A 363 -26.74 32.60 26.04
CA GLU A 363 -28.04 32.88 25.40
C GLU A 363 -28.56 31.99 24.25
N ALA A 364 -29.70 31.32 24.50
CA ALA A 364 -30.47 30.65 23.47
C ALA A 364 -31.15 31.67 22.53
N ASP A 365 -30.86 31.59 21.23
CA ASP A 365 -31.64 32.26 20.18
C ASP A 365 -31.91 31.32 18.99
N GLU A 366 -32.77 31.75 18.07
CA GLU A 366 -33.66 30.87 17.31
C GLU A 366 -33.04 30.05 16.15
N LYS A 367 -33.32 28.74 16.13
CA LYS A 367 -33.55 27.86 14.96
C LYS A 367 -32.64 28.08 13.73
N GLU A 368 -31.60 27.25 13.65
CA GLU A 368 -31.32 26.52 12.41
C GLU A 368 -31.78 25.07 12.59
N GLU A 369 -32.16 24.38 11.51
CA GLU A 369 -32.35 22.92 11.56
C GLU A 369 -30.96 22.30 11.75
N GLU A 370 -30.64 21.84 12.96
CA GLU A 370 -29.44 21.03 13.21
C GLU A 370 -29.43 19.89 12.18
N PRO A 371 -28.42 19.80 11.31
CA PRO A 371 -28.37 18.75 10.30
C PRO A 371 -28.25 17.41 11.04
N ASP A 372 -29.15 16.46 10.73
CA ASP A 372 -29.23 15.11 11.34
C ASP A 372 -27.83 14.63 11.76
N GLU A 373 -27.56 14.63 13.07
CA GLU A 373 -26.23 14.27 13.57
C GLU A 373 -25.88 12.86 13.06
N PRO A 374 -24.68 12.68 12.46
CA PRO A 374 -24.33 11.39 11.89
C PRO A 374 -24.28 10.33 13.00
N GLU A 375 -25.11 9.29 12.88
CA GLU A 375 -25.13 8.19 13.85
C GLU A 375 -23.70 7.64 14.09
N PRO A 376 -23.25 7.53 15.35
CA PRO A 376 -21.86 7.15 15.63
C PRO A 376 -21.55 5.73 15.15
N GLU A 377 -20.47 5.58 14.38
CA GLU A 377 -20.04 4.27 13.88
C GLU A 377 -19.41 3.44 15.02
N VAL A 378 -20.20 2.59 15.68
CA VAL A 378 -19.71 1.70 16.74
C VAL A 378 -19.18 0.39 16.15
N GLY A 379 -17.88 0.13 16.35
CA GLY A 379 -17.24 -1.14 15.98
C GLY A 379 -17.52 -2.28 16.98
N PRO A 380 -17.21 -3.54 16.62
CA PRO A 380 -17.23 -4.64 17.58
C PRO A 380 -16.16 -4.43 18.67
N PRO A 381 -16.42 -4.83 19.93
CA PRO A 381 -15.46 -4.66 21.03
C PRO A 381 -14.18 -5.49 20.81
N MET A 382 -13.10 -5.08 21.47
CA MET A 382 -11.86 -5.86 21.53
C MET A 382 -12.12 -7.30 22.02
N PHE A 383 -11.37 -8.26 21.49
CA PHE A 383 -11.51 -9.69 21.76
C PHE A 383 -12.86 -10.31 21.35
N THR A 384 -13.56 -9.70 20.39
CA THR A 384 -14.72 -10.33 19.74
C THR A 384 -14.32 -11.65 19.05
N PRO A 385 -15.04 -12.77 19.29
CA PRO A 385 -14.78 -14.04 18.63
C PRO A 385 -15.04 -14.02 17.12
N ILE A 386 -14.16 -14.63 16.33
CA ILE A 386 -14.26 -14.64 14.86
C ILE A 386 -15.45 -15.45 14.31
N SER A 387 -16.17 -16.17 15.19
CA SER A 387 -17.46 -16.80 14.87
C SER A 387 -18.59 -15.79 14.65
N GLN A 388 -18.38 -14.52 15.00
CA GLN A 388 -19.30 -13.41 14.74
C GLN A 388 -18.98 -12.65 13.44
N ASP A 389 -17.87 -12.98 12.76
CA ASP A 389 -17.46 -12.30 11.53
C ASP A 389 -18.46 -12.50 10.40
N VAL A 390 -18.78 -11.41 9.69
CA VAL A 390 -19.79 -11.40 8.62
C VAL A 390 -19.32 -12.13 7.37
N GLU A 391 -20.12 -13.08 6.89
CA GLU A 391 -19.91 -13.72 5.58
C GLU A 391 -20.04 -12.71 4.44
N MET A 392 -19.05 -12.67 3.54
CA MET A 392 -19.07 -11.80 2.36
C MET A 392 -19.08 -12.64 1.09
N PHE A 393 -19.93 -12.28 0.12
CA PHE A 393 -20.03 -12.96 -1.18
C PHE A 393 -20.28 -14.49 -1.07
N ASN A 394 -21.16 -14.91 -0.16
CA ASN A 394 -21.45 -16.33 0.16
C ASN A 394 -20.20 -17.15 0.50
N THR A 395 -19.17 -16.51 1.06
CA THR A 395 -17.91 -17.13 1.45
C THR A 395 -17.74 -16.91 2.96
N PRO A 396 -17.59 -17.99 3.77
CA PRO A 396 -17.33 -17.84 5.19
C PRO A 396 -15.98 -17.14 5.39
N PRO A 397 -15.87 -16.20 6.34
CA PRO A 397 -14.69 -15.34 6.45
C PRO A 397 -13.40 -16.10 6.76
N TRP A 398 -13.54 -17.24 7.42
CA TRP A 398 -12.46 -18.07 7.95
C TRP A 398 -12.60 -19.54 7.56
N SER A 399 -11.50 -20.28 7.65
CA SER A 399 -11.49 -21.74 7.54
C SER A 399 -10.46 -22.33 8.48
N LEU A 400 -10.89 -23.33 9.25
CA LEU A 400 -10.06 -24.08 10.18
C LEU A 400 -9.58 -25.38 9.55
N SER A 401 -8.36 -25.77 9.89
CA SER A 401 -7.78 -27.08 9.59
C SER A 401 -6.80 -27.50 10.68
N LEU A 402 -6.47 -28.79 10.68
CA LEU A 402 -5.46 -29.37 11.58
C LEU A 402 -4.28 -29.85 10.72
N SER A 403 -3.04 -29.57 11.13
CA SER A 403 -1.85 -29.89 10.31
C SER A 403 -1.70 -31.39 9.99
N SER A 404 -2.08 -32.27 10.90
CA SER A 404 -2.03 -33.73 10.72
C SER A 404 -3.17 -34.42 11.44
N THR A 405 -4.03 -35.11 10.67
CA THR A 405 -5.09 -35.99 11.20
C THR A 405 -4.55 -37.34 11.69
N LEU A 406 -3.32 -37.70 11.31
CA LEU A 406 -2.68 -38.97 11.71
C LEU A 406 -2.00 -38.89 13.08
N THR A 407 -1.56 -37.69 13.48
CA THR A 407 -0.77 -37.45 14.69
C THR A 407 -1.33 -36.25 15.46
N SER A 408 -2.62 -36.28 15.78
CA SER A 408 -3.35 -35.16 16.42
C SER A 408 -2.72 -34.65 17.71
N GLN A 409 -2.01 -35.50 18.46
CA GLN A 409 -1.28 -35.14 19.69
C GLN A 409 -0.10 -34.17 19.46
N HIS A 410 0.40 -34.09 18.24
CA HIS A 410 1.50 -33.20 17.82
C HIS A 410 1.07 -32.29 16.67
N ALA A 411 -0.24 -32.22 16.39
CA ALA A 411 -0.77 -31.39 15.34
C ALA A 411 -0.98 -29.96 15.84
N VAL A 412 -1.04 -29.05 14.89
CA VAL A 412 -1.17 -27.60 15.09
C VAL A 412 -2.53 -27.20 14.51
N ALA A 413 -3.26 -26.34 15.22
CA ALA A 413 -4.46 -25.72 14.69
C ALA A 413 -4.06 -24.64 13.69
N VAL A 414 -4.65 -24.68 12.51
CA VAL A 414 -4.35 -23.74 11.42
C VAL A 414 -5.64 -23.02 11.06
N LEU A 415 -5.60 -21.70 11.17
CA LEU A 415 -6.65 -20.81 10.75
C LEU A 415 -6.21 -20.07 9.50
N ARG A 416 -7.10 -19.98 8.50
CA ARG A 416 -6.88 -19.26 7.25
C ARG A 416 -8.00 -18.25 7.02
N SER A 417 -7.64 -17.01 6.67
CA SER A 417 -8.63 -16.04 6.17
C SER A 417 -9.01 -16.34 4.72
N ASN A 418 -10.30 -16.33 4.43
CA ASN A 418 -10.84 -16.37 3.07
C ASN A 418 -11.06 -14.95 2.51
N LEU A 419 -11.33 -13.96 3.37
CA LEU A 419 -11.45 -12.56 2.96
C LEU A 419 -10.10 -11.96 2.58
N TRP A 420 -9.02 -12.38 3.23
CA TRP A 420 -7.65 -11.97 2.91
C TRP A 420 -6.80 -13.20 2.58
N PRO A 421 -6.86 -13.71 1.33
CA PRO A 421 -6.02 -14.82 0.90
C PRO A 421 -4.54 -14.51 1.14
N GLY A 422 -3.89 -15.37 1.90
CA GLY A 422 -2.52 -15.18 2.37
C GLY A 422 -2.38 -14.93 3.88
N ALA A 423 -3.46 -14.55 4.57
CA ALA A 423 -3.44 -14.45 6.04
C ALA A 423 -3.66 -15.83 6.68
N TYR A 424 -2.73 -16.22 7.54
CA TYR A 424 -2.77 -17.46 8.31
C TYR A 424 -2.42 -17.19 9.77
N ALA A 425 -3.07 -17.91 10.67
CA ALA A 425 -2.68 -18.00 12.07
C ALA A 425 -2.51 -19.48 12.45
N TYR A 426 -1.62 -19.76 13.40
CA TYR A 426 -1.49 -21.10 13.97
C TYR A 426 -1.61 -21.05 15.49
N ALA A 427 -2.07 -22.14 16.11
CA ALA A 427 -2.07 -22.29 17.56
C ALA A 427 -1.66 -23.72 17.98
N CYS A 428 -0.80 -23.80 18.99
CA CYS A 428 -0.26 -25.04 19.57
C CYS A 428 -0.04 -24.85 21.08
N GLY A 429 -1.07 -25.15 21.88
CA GLY A 429 -1.02 -24.98 23.34
C GLY A 429 -0.91 -23.50 23.71
N LYS A 430 0.18 -23.12 24.39
CA LYS A 430 0.46 -21.72 24.77
C LYS A 430 1.07 -20.86 23.65
N LYS A 431 1.39 -21.43 22.48
CA LYS A 431 2.05 -20.71 21.37
C LYS A 431 1.10 -20.49 20.21
N PHE A 432 1.07 -19.26 19.70
CA PHE A 432 0.37 -18.89 18.48
C PHE A 432 1.15 -17.75 17.79
N ASP A 433 0.93 -17.57 16.49
CA ASP A 433 1.31 -16.34 15.78
C ASP A 433 0.44 -16.20 14.52
N ASN A 434 0.48 -15.02 13.91
CA ASN A 434 -0.19 -14.67 12.67
C ASN A 434 0.85 -14.23 11.63
N ILE A 435 0.67 -14.61 10.36
CA ILE A 435 1.52 -14.17 9.25
C ILE A 435 0.68 -13.88 8.01
N TYR A 436 1.07 -12.86 7.24
CA TYR A 436 0.53 -12.63 5.91
C TYR A 436 1.53 -12.99 4.81
N ILE A 437 1.18 -13.88 3.89
CA ILE A 437 1.98 -14.16 2.68
C ILE A 437 1.04 -14.14 1.46
N GLY A 438 1.08 -13.07 0.67
CA GLY A 438 0.18 -12.93 -0.48
C GLY A 438 0.27 -11.60 -1.22
N TRP A 439 -0.72 -11.33 -2.07
CA TRP A 439 -0.75 -10.15 -2.96
C TRP A 439 -1.24 -8.85 -2.31
N GLY A 440 -1.60 -8.87 -1.02
CA GLY A 440 -2.19 -7.74 -0.32
C GLY A 440 -3.59 -7.35 -0.83
N LEU A 441 -4.33 -8.30 -1.43
CA LEU A 441 -5.64 -8.07 -2.06
C LEU A 441 -6.76 -8.78 -1.30
N LYS A 442 -7.83 -8.04 -0.98
CA LYS A 442 -9.07 -8.62 -0.41
C LYS A 442 -9.79 -9.44 -1.47
N TYR A 443 -10.39 -10.56 -1.08
CA TYR A 443 -11.27 -11.36 -1.92
C TYR A 443 -12.57 -10.59 -2.23
N THR A 444 -12.99 -10.59 -3.49
CA THR A 444 -14.17 -9.83 -3.97
C THR A 444 -15.14 -10.68 -4.78
N GLY A 445 -15.21 -12.00 -4.53
CA GLY A 445 -16.18 -12.90 -5.17
C GLY A 445 -16.27 -12.76 -6.70
N GLY A 446 -17.43 -12.33 -7.19
CA GLY A 446 -17.78 -12.21 -8.62
C GLY A 446 -17.02 -11.15 -9.43
N GLY A 447 -16.06 -10.44 -8.84
CA GLY A 447 -15.23 -9.45 -9.53
C GLY A 447 -15.13 -8.13 -8.76
N TYR A 448 -14.24 -7.25 -9.20
CA TYR A 448 -14.18 -5.88 -8.72
C TYR A 448 -15.00 -4.98 -9.65
N THR A 449 -15.96 -4.26 -9.10
CA THR A 449 -16.73 -3.23 -9.81
C THR A 449 -16.11 -1.87 -9.48
N PRO A 450 -15.55 -1.14 -10.47
CA PRO A 450 -15.07 0.22 -10.25
C PRO A 450 -16.21 1.13 -9.73
N PRO A 451 -15.93 2.08 -8.83
CA PRO A 451 -16.93 3.04 -8.41
C PRO A 451 -17.40 3.89 -9.59
N VAL A 452 -18.64 4.37 -9.50
CA VAL A 452 -19.24 5.26 -10.51
C VAL A 452 -18.65 6.67 -10.35
N PHE A 453 -18.68 7.46 -11.42
CA PHE A 453 -18.37 8.89 -11.31
C PHE A 453 -19.41 9.60 -10.42
N PRO A 454 -19.00 10.61 -9.61
CA PRO A 454 -19.96 11.43 -8.89
C PRO A 454 -20.93 12.08 -9.88
N LEU A 455 -22.16 12.31 -9.44
CA LEU A 455 -23.12 13.04 -10.25
C LEU A 455 -22.57 14.46 -10.52
N PRO A 456 -22.74 15.01 -11.73
CA PRO A 456 -22.46 16.42 -11.99
C PRO A 456 -23.14 17.30 -10.94
N GLN A 457 -22.46 18.35 -10.50
CA GLN A 457 -23.07 19.35 -9.63
C GLN A 457 -24.32 19.92 -10.30
N LYS A 458 -25.36 20.15 -9.50
CA LYS A 458 -26.57 20.83 -9.98
C LYS A 458 -26.20 22.26 -10.33
N GLU A 459 -26.79 22.76 -11.42
CA GLU A 459 -26.73 24.18 -11.75
C GLU A 459 -27.36 25.03 -10.62
N TYR A 460 -26.97 26.30 -10.54
CA TYR A 460 -27.53 27.24 -9.58
C TYR A 460 -29.07 27.27 -9.74
N PRO A 461 -29.86 27.19 -8.65
CA PRO A 461 -31.31 27.15 -8.75
C PRO A 461 -31.85 28.40 -9.45
N SER A 462 -32.95 28.26 -10.18
CA SER A 462 -33.59 29.39 -10.88
C SER A 462 -34.32 30.32 -9.90
N VAL A 463 -33.57 31.10 -9.15
CA VAL A 463 -34.04 32.16 -8.24
C VAL A 463 -34.53 33.36 -9.08
N PRO A 464 -35.60 34.08 -8.71
CA PRO A 464 -36.07 35.26 -9.44
C PRO A 464 -35.02 36.38 -9.60
N GLU A 465 -33.94 36.37 -8.84
CA GLU A 465 -32.79 37.29 -8.95
C GLU A 465 -31.93 37.04 -10.20
N ILE A 466 -31.96 35.83 -10.79
CA ILE A 466 -31.25 35.50 -12.04
C ILE A 466 -32.15 35.52 -13.28
N THR A 467 -33.42 35.87 -13.15
CA THR A 467 -34.26 36.21 -14.30
C THR A 467 -33.88 37.60 -14.80
N GLU A 468 -33.44 37.69 -16.05
CA GLU A 468 -33.22 38.95 -16.78
C GLU A 468 -34.44 39.87 -16.57
N ALA A 469 -34.22 40.99 -15.87
CA ALA A 469 -35.24 42.00 -15.69
C ALA A 469 -35.64 42.55 -17.07
N LEU A 470 -36.92 42.83 -17.27
CA LEU A 470 -37.35 43.50 -18.49
C LEU A 470 -36.68 44.89 -18.54
N ASP A 471 -36.13 45.25 -19.71
CA ASP A 471 -35.59 46.59 -19.95
C ASP A 471 -36.61 47.64 -19.45
N PRO A 472 -36.20 48.61 -18.62
CA PRO A 472 -37.11 49.62 -18.09
C PRO A 472 -37.75 50.40 -19.24
N SER A 473 -39.03 50.77 -19.08
CA SER A 473 -39.70 51.58 -20.08
C SER A 473 -39.11 53.00 -20.13
N LEU A 474 -39.29 53.69 -21.26
CA LEU A 474 -38.83 55.08 -21.42
C LEU A 474 -39.40 56.04 -20.37
N GLU A 475 -40.55 55.73 -19.78
CA GLU A 475 -41.14 56.52 -18.68
C GLU A 475 -40.41 56.24 -17.36
N GLU A 476 -40.10 54.97 -17.07
CA GLU A 476 -39.33 54.57 -15.88
C GLU A 476 -37.88 55.08 -15.95
N GLU A 477 -37.21 54.98 -17.10
CA GLU A 477 -35.87 55.54 -17.34
C GLU A 477 -35.85 57.06 -17.13
N GLN A 478 -36.89 57.78 -17.58
CA GLN A 478 -37.02 59.22 -17.33
C GLN A 478 -37.21 59.53 -15.85
N THR A 479 -38.10 58.82 -15.14
CA THR A 479 -38.28 59.05 -13.69
C THR A 479 -37.03 58.71 -12.88
N LEU A 480 -36.29 57.65 -13.25
CA LEU A 480 -35.04 57.27 -12.59
C LEU A 480 -33.95 58.31 -12.86
N LYS A 481 -33.93 58.89 -14.06
CA LYS A 481 -33.02 59.97 -14.41
C LYS A 481 -33.37 61.27 -13.68
N GLU A 482 -34.65 61.60 -13.55
CA GLU A 482 -35.12 62.75 -12.77
C GLU A 482 -34.76 62.58 -11.28
N THR A 483 -34.95 61.39 -10.68
CA THR A 483 -34.53 61.15 -9.29
C THR A 483 -33.01 61.14 -9.11
N LEU A 484 -32.23 60.71 -10.11
CA LEU A 484 -30.77 60.84 -10.08
C LEU A 484 -30.31 62.29 -10.24
N GLU A 485 -30.92 63.08 -11.13
CA GLU A 485 -30.66 64.51 -11.25
C GLU A 485 -31.09 65.27 -9.98
N GLU A 486 -32.18 64.89 -9.30
CA GLU A 486 -32.55 65.44 -7.99
C GLU A 486 -31.58 65.03 -6.88
N GLN A 487 -31.17 63.76 -6.80
CA GLN A 487 -30.17 63.30 -5.80
C GLN A 487 -28.80 63.96 -6.03
N GLN A 488 -28.39 64.12 -7.29
CA GLN A 488 -27.15 64.80 -7.64
C GLN A 488 -27.26 66.30 -7.35
N ALA A 489 -28.39 66.94 -7.65
CA ALA A 489 -28.60 68.35 -7.29
C ALA A 489 -28.59 68.57 -5.77
N VAL A 490 -29.22 67.70 -4.98
CA VAL A 490 -29.15 67.75 -3.51
C VAL A 490 -27.72 67.53 -3.01
N ARG A 491 -26.95 66.65 -3.64
CA ARG A 491 -25.54 66.44 -3.32
C ARG A 491 -24.69 67.66 -3.67
N GLU A 492 -24.88 68.26 -4.83
CA GLU A 492 -24.21 69.50 -5.25
C GLU A 492 -24.62 70.70 -4.37
N GLU A 493 -25.87 70.74 -3.87
CA GLU A 493 -26.34 71.77 -2.92
C GLU A 493 -25.73 71.56 -1.51
N MET A 494 -25.49 70.31 -1.10
CA MET A 494 -24.75 70.00 0.13
C MET A 494 -23.25 70.32 0.00
N GLU A 495 -22.60 69.91 -1.10
CA GLU A 495 -21.19 70.21 -1.36
C GLU A 495 -20.96 71.73 -1.49
N ALA A 496 -21.90 72.48 -2.09
CA ALA A 496 -21.84 73.95 -2.14
C ALA A 496 -22.11 74.63 -0.78
N ALA A 497 -22.93 74.03 0.09
CA ALA A 497 -23.12 74.53 1.46
C ALA A 497 -21.89 74.28 2.34
N GLU A 498 -21.17 73.18 2.12
CA GLU A 498 -19.86 72.93 2.74
C GLU A 498 -18.79 73.91 2.22
N GLU A 499 -18.79 74.28 0.94
CA GLU A 499 -17.90 75.33 0.40
C GLU A 499 -18.23 76.75 0.93
N GLU A 500 -19.51 77.11 1.14
CA GLU A 500 -19.88 78.41 1.75
C GLU A 500 -19.56 78.48 3.26
N GLU A 501 -19.51 77.35 3.99
CA GLU A 501 -19.03 77.34 5.39
C GLU A 501 -17.50 77.42 5.52
N GLU A 502 -16.70 77.14 4.47
CA GLU A 502 -15.22 77.32 4.49
C GLU A 502 -14.74 78.75 4.15
N GLU A 503 -15.58 79.67 3.63
CA GLU A 503 -15.17 81.05 3.32
C GLU A 503 -15.34 82.08 4.48
N ASP A 504 -15.96 81.71 5.61
CA ASP A 504 -16.33 82.66 6.70
C ASP A 504 -15.61 82.39 8.07
N ASP A 505 -14.49 81.64 8.09
CA ASP A 505 -13.66 81.31 9.29
C ASP A 505 -12.19 81.85 9.23
#